data_AF-A0A535K3F2-F1
#
_entry.id   AF-A0A535K3F2-F1
#
_cell.length_a   1.000
_cell.length_b   1.000
_cell.length_c   1.000
_cell.angle_alpha   90.00
_cell.angle_beta   90.00
_cell.angle_gamma   90.00
#
_symmetry.space_group_name_H-M   'P 1'
#
loop_
_entity.id
_entity.type
_entity.pdbx_description
1 polymer ?
#
loop_
_entity_poly.entity_id
_entity_poly.type
_entity_poly.pdbx_seq_one_letter_code
_entity_poly.pdbx_strand_id
1 'polypeptide(L)'
;MLPTYPDIPKAFELTGQPLFTLGTPGEPGNVAGIGIVWDWSYTNAHFTMLLVILLLSGVAILATRRLNDRPTGLRNFVELVVQGLADFVQSIGGPTVLKYLPLFGTLLLFLVTSN
;
A
#
# COMPACT_ATOMS: atom_id res chain seq x y z
N MET A 1 33.91 -11.18 -26.78
CA MET A 1 32.74 -10.30 -26.93
C MET A 1 31.94 -10.46 -25.64
N LEU A 2 31.58 -9.36 -24.96
CA LEU A 2 30.71 -9.45 -23.78
C LEU A 2 29.33 -9.98 -24.24
N PRO A 3 28.66 -10.85 -23.46
CA PRO A 3 27.34 -11.32 -23.82
C PRO A 3 26.36 -10.14 -23.86
N THR A 4 25.69 -9.93 -25.01
CA THR A 4 24.58 -8.99 -25.14
C THR A 4 23.36 -9.59 -24.44
N TYR A 5 22.95 -9.01 -23.32
CA TYR A 5 21.75 -9.44 -22.63
C TYR A 5 20.51 -9.00 -23.43
N PRO A 6 19.49 -9.85 -23.62
CA PRO A 6 18.25 -9.45 -24.29
C PRO A 6 17.54 -8.34 -23.51
N ASP A 7 16.98 -7.36 -24.23
CA ASP A 7 16.26 -6.25 -23.61
C ASP A 7 15.09 -6.77 -22.77
N ILE A 8 15.03 -6.38 -21.49
CA ILE A 8 13.91 -6.70 -20.61
C ILE A 8 12.67 -6.04 -21.20
N PRO A 9 11.58 -6.79 -21.47
CA PRO A 9 10.37 -6.23 -22.04
C PRO A 9 9.78 -5.19 -21.08
N LYS A 10 9.88 -3.91 -21.47
CA LYS A 10 9.41 -2.75 -20.69
C LYS A 10 7.91 -2.75 -20.42
N ALA A 11 7.15 -3.60 -21.10
CA ALA A 11 5.71 -3.77 -20.88
C ALA A 11 5.35 -4.28 -19.46
N PHE A 12 6.30 -4.88 -18.73
CA PHE A 12 6.11 -5.33 -17.35
C PHE A 12 6.62 -4.33 -16.29
N GLU A 13 7.22 -3.21 -16.70
CA GLU A 13 7.67 -2.14 -15.79
C GLU A 13 6.50 -1.18 -15.45
N LEU A 14 5.33 -1.70 -15.08
CA LEU A 14 4.16 -0.88 -14.76
C LEU A 14 4.23 -0.26 -13.35
N THR A 15 5.12 -0.77 -12.49
CA THR A 15 5.31 -0.30 -11.12
C THR A 15 6.75 0.16 -10.91
N GLY A 16 6.93 1.19 -10.10
CA GLY A 16 8.27 1.68 -9.76
C GLY A 16 8.89 2.63 -10.80
N GLN A 17 8.14 3.05 -11.83
CA GLN A 17 8.64 4.07 -12.75
C GLN A 17 8.74 5.43 -12.03
N PRO A 18 9.89 6.12 -12.13
CA PRO A 18 10.08 7.41 -11.50
C PRO A 18 9.16 8.45 -12.15
N LEU A 19 8.31 9.09 -11.34
CA LEU A 19 7.56 10.28 -11.76
C LEU A 19 8.47 11.50 -11.77
N PHE A 20 9.35 11.58 -10.76
CA PHE A 20 10.41 12.58 -10.70
C PHE A 20 11.60 12.02 -9.92
N THR A 21 12.79 12.40 -10.38
CA THR A 21 14.08 12.05 -9.77
C THR A 21 14.62 13.27 -9.04
N LEU A 22 14.90 13.12 -7.76
CA LEU A 22 15.45 14.17 -6.90
C LEU A 22 16.98 14.27 -7.05
N GLY A 23 17.64 13.16 -7.38
CA GLY A 23 19.05 13.15 -7.71
C GLY A 23 19.63 11.75 -7.72
N THR A 24 20.85 11.66 -8.24
CA THR A 24 21.68 10.45 -8.17
C THR A 24 22.75 10.66 -7.10
N PRO A 25 22.51 10.24 -5.85
CA PRO A 25 23.32 10.65 -4.69
C PRO A 25 24.71 9.99 -4.63
N GLY A 26 25.07 9.15 -5.58
CA GLY A 26 26.37 8.49 -5.61
C GLY A 26 26.87 8.24 -7.04
N GLU A 27 28.19 8.12 -7.17
CA GLU A 27 28.83 7.71 -8.41
C GLU A 27 28.30 6.34 -8.86
N PRO A 28 28.01 6.15 -10.16
CA PRO A 28 27.61 4.85 -10.69
C PRO A 28 28.65 3.78 -10.35
N GLY A 29 28.20 2.71 -9.70
CA GLY A 29 29.04 1.58 -9.33
C GLY A 29 28.99 0.47 -10.37
N ASN A 30 30.01 -0.39 -10.39
CA ASN A 30 29.94 -1.66 -11.10
C ASN A 30 30.34 -2.78 -10.14
N VAL A 31 29.44 -3.75 -9.97
CA VAL A 31 29.73 -4.95 -9.17
C VAL A 31 29.64 -6.16 -10.09
N ALA A 32 30.78 -6.80 -10.35
CA ALA A 32 30.89 -7.99 -11.18
C ALA A 32 30.22 -7.87 -12.57
N GLY A 33 30.30 -6.69 -13.21
CA GLY A 33 29.69 -6.42 -14.51
C GLY A 33 28.25 -5.89 -14.46
N ILE A 34 27.63 -5.84 -13.28
CA ILE A 34 26.30 -5.26 -13.07
C ILE A 34 26.44 -3.78 -12.74
N GLY A 35 25.84 -2.91 -13.57
CA GLY A 35 25.79 -1.47 -13.31
C GLY A 35 24.83 -1.14 -12.17
N ILE A 36 25.30 -0.37 -11.19
CA ILE A 36 24.52 0.13 -10.07
C ILE A 36 24.38 1.63 -10.23
N VAL A 37 23.14 2.11 -10.34
CA VAL A 37 22.82 3.54 -10.35
C VAL A 37 22.04 3.84 -9.09
N TRP A 38 22.50 4.84 -8.34
CA TRP A 38 21.76 5.37 -7.20
C TRP A 38 20.71 6.32 -7.71
N ASP A 39 19.45 6.00 -7.49
CA ASP A 39 18.35 6.87 -7.90
C ASP A 39 17.45 7.18 -6.71
N TRP A 40 17.45 8.45 -6.29
CA TRP A 40 16.44 8.94 -5.36
C TRP A 40 15.26 9.46 -6.17
N SER A 41 14.33 8.56 -6.45
CA SER A 41 13.13 8.89 -7.22
C SER A 41 11.85 8.66 -6.44
N TYR A 42 10.85 9.51 -6.71
CA TYR A 42 9.48 9.26 -6.31
C TYR A 42 8.75 8.59 -7.47
N THR A 43 8.21 7.41 -7.23
CA THR A 43 7.66 6.56 -8.31
C THR A 43 6.15 6.58 -8.37
N ASN A 44 5.59 6.10 -9.48
CA ASN A 44 4.15 5.95 -9.65
C ASN A 44 3.52 5.10 -8.53
N ALA A 45 4.21 4.07 -8.05
CA ALA A 45 3.78 3.23 -6.94
C ALA A 45 3.66 4.03 -5.63
N HIS A 46 4.61 4.93 -5.33
CA HIS A 46 4.50 5.79 -4.15
C HIS A 46 3.26 6.69 -4.25
N PHE A 47 3.00 7.24 -5.44
CA PHE A 47 1.84 8.07 -5.68
C PHE A 47 0.53 7.32 -5.51
N THR A 48 0.38 6.14 -6.11
CA THR A 48 -0.85 5.35 -5.98
C THR A 48 -1.08 4.87 -4.55
N MET A 49 -0.03 4.46 -3.84
CA MET A 49 -0.12 4.13 -2.41
C MET A 49 -0.60 5.32 -1.58
N LEU A 50 -0.08 6.53 -1.85
CA LEU A 50 -0.52 7.76 -1.18
C LEU A 50 -2.01 8.02 -1.43
N LEU A 51 -2.51 7.82 -2.66
CA LEU A 51 -3.93 7.99 -2.97
C LEU A 51 -4.80 6.99 -2.18
N VAL A 52 -4.41 5.72 -2.11
CA VAL A 52 -5.12 4.70 -1.32
C VAL A 52 -5.14 5.08 0.17
N ILE A 53 -4.01 5.52 0.71
CA ILE A 53 -3.91 5.96 2.11
C ILE A 53 -4.82 7.16 2.38
N LEU A 54 -4.84 8.16 1.49
CA LEU A 54 -5.72 9.33 1.63
C LEU A 54 -7.20 8.94 1.55
N LEU A 55 -7.56 8.04 0.64
CA LEU A 55 -8.92 7.52 0.52
C LEU A 55 -9.37 6.82 1.81
N LEU A 56 -8.60 5.85 2.28
CA LEU A 56 -8.92 5.08 3.49
C LEU A 56 -8.97 5.98 4.74
N SER A 57 -7.99 6.89 4.88
CA SER A 57 -7.95 7.84 5.99
C SER A 57 -9.12 8.82 5.93
N GLY A 58 -9.47 9.31 4.74
CA GLY A 58 -10.61 10.20 4.52
C GLY A 58 -11.94 9.55 4.92
N VAL A 59 -12.16 8.29 4.50
CA VAL A 59 -13.35 7.51 4.89
C VAL A 59 -13.37 7.28 6.40
N ALA A 60 -12.25 6.89 7.01
CA ALA A 60 -12.16 6.66 8.45
C ALA A 60 -12.48 7.93 9.26
N ILE A 61 -11.91 9.08 8.87
CA ILE A 61 -12.18 10.37 9.50
C ILE A 61 -13.66 10.76 9.31
N LEU A 62 -14.22 10.62 8.11
CA LEU A 62 -15.62 10.98 7.85
C LEU A 62 -16.59 10.10 8.65
N ALA A 63 -16.30 8.81 8.78
CA ALA A 63 -17.12 7.87 9.53
C ALA A 63 -17.06 8.08 11.05
N THR A 64 -15.92 8.57 11.58
CA THR A 64 -15.71 8.81 13.03
C THR A 64 -16.03 10.23 13.47
N ARG A 65 -16.22 11.17 12.53
CA ARG A 65 -16.47 12.60 12.81
C ARG A 65 -17.73 12.91 13.62
N ARG A 66 -18.78 12.08 13.53
CA ARG A 66 -20.05 12.27 14.26
C ARG A 66 -20.57 10.94 14.78
N LEU A 67 -20.07 10.54 15.95
CA LEU A 67 -20.54 9.32 16.62
C LEU A 67 -21.87 9.61 17.35
N ASN A 68 -22.98 9.08 16.83
CA ASN A 68 -24.29 9.03 17.48
C ASN A 68 -24.58 7.61 18.02
N ASP A 69 -25.46 7.47 19.02
CA ASP A 69 -25.81 6.15 19.57
C ASP A 69 -26.54 5.24 18.57
N ARG A 70 -27.19 5.82 17.55
CA ARG A 70 -27.80 5.08 16.45
C ARG A 70 -27.00 5.29 15.17
N PRO A 71 -26.26 4.29 14.67
CA PRO A 71 -25.51 4.41 13.42
C PRO A 71 -26.47 4.52 12.23
N THR A 72 -26.25 5.50 11.35
CA THR A 72 -27.01 5.68 10.11
C THR A 72 -26.06 6.03 8.95
N GLY A 73 -26.42 5.64 7.72
CA GLY A 73 -25.68 5.98 6.51
C GLY A 73 -24.29 5.32 6.41
N LEU A 74 -23.26 6.11 6.07
CA LEU A 74 -21.87 5.65 5.86
C LEU A 74 -21.29 4.91 7.07
N ARG A 75 -21.72 5.27 8.28
CA ARG A 75 -21.25 4.60 9.50
C ARG A 75 -21.71 3.15 9.59
N ASN A 76 -22.94 2.85 9.17
CA ASN A 76 -23.44 1.47 9.14
C ASN A 76 -22.58 0.58 8.23
N PHE A 77 -22.14 1.12 7.10
CA PHE A 77 -21.21 0.41 6.21
C PHE A 77 -19.84 0.20 6.86
N VAL A 78 -19.27 1.24 7.48
CA VAL A 78 -17.96 1.12 8.16
C VAL A 78 -18.03 0.15 9.35
N GLU A 79 -19.13 0.15 10.09
CA GLU A 79 -19.36 -0.78 11.19
C GLU A 79 -19.45 -2.23 10.70
N LEU A 80 -20.17 -2.46 9.60
CA LEU A 80 -20.21 -3.76 8.93
C LEU A 80 -18.80 -4.22 8.51
N VAL A 81 -18.00 -3.32 7.93
CA VAL A 81 -16.61 -3.64 7.51
C VAL A 81 -15.74 -3.97 8.72
N VAL A 82 -15.77 -3.16 9.78
CA VAL A 82 -14.98 -3.38 11.00
C VAL A 82 -15.38 -4.67 11.70
N GLN A 83 -16.67 -4.97 11.77
CA GLN A 83 -17.17 -6.22 12.33
C GLN A 83 -16.72 -7.42 11.48
N GLY A 84 -16.83 -7.34 10.15
CA GLY A 84 -16.33 -8.39 9.26
C GLY A 84 -14.81 -8.62 9.39
N LEU A 85 -14.04 -7.55 9.58
CA LEU A 85 -12.60 -7.65 9.88
C LEU A 85 -12.35 -8.33 11.25
N ALA A 86 -13.15 -8.00 12.26
CA ALA A 86 -13.05 -8.62 13.58
C ALA A 86 -13.35 -10.13 13.51
N ASP A 87 -14.44 -10.50 12.85
CA ASP A 87 -14.86 -11.88 12.68
C ASP A 87 -13.80 -12.66 11.88
N PHE A 88 -13.22 -12.05 10.83
CA PHE A 88 -12.14 -12.66 10.07
C PHE A 88 -10.89 -12.91 10.92
N VAL A 89 -10.41 -11.90 11.65
CA VAL A 89 -9.23 -12.03 12.52
C VAL A 89 -9.47 -13.08 13.61
N GLN A 90 -10.66 -13.06 14.22
CA GLN A 90 -11.05 -14.03 15.23
C GLN A 90 -11.15 -15.46 14.66
N SER A 91 -11.60 -15.63 13.42
CA SER A 91 -11.69 -16.94 12.78
C SER A 91 -10.32 -17.61 12.60
N ILE A 92 -9.24 -16.82 12.50
CA ILE A 92 -7.87 -17.32 12.30
C ILE A 92 -7.20 -17.67 13.63
N GLY A 93 -7.28 -16.79 14.62
CA GLY A 93 -6.48 -16.89 15.85
C GLY A 93 -7.28 -16.93 17.15
N GLY A 94 -8.60 -17.02 17.08
CA GLY A 94 -9.50 -16.95 18.22
C GLY A 94 -9.68 -15.54 18.81
N PRO A 95 -10.35 -15.41 19.98
CA PRO A 95 -10.67 -14.10 20.56
C PRO A 95 -9.45 -13.26 20.94
N THR A 96 -8.35 -13.90 21.34
CA THR A 96 -7.14 -13.22 21.85
C THR A 96 -6.43 -12.39 20.78
N VAL A 97 -6.62 -12.71 19.49
CA VAL A 97 -5.95 -12.00 18.39
C VAL A 97 -6.69 -10.72 17.97
N LEU A 98 -7.87 -10.44 18.51
CA LEU A 98 -8.61 -9.19 18.22
C LEU A 98 -7.82 -7.93 18.59
N LYS A 99 -6.87 -8.01 19.53
CA LYS A 99 -5.95 -6.89 19.82
C LYS A 99 -5.04 -6.50 18.64
N TYR A 100 -4.84 -7.41 17.68
CA TYR A 100 -4.09 -7.18 16.44
C TYR A 100 -4.98 -6.79 15.27
N LEU A 101 -6.29 -6.62 15.49
CA LEU A 101 -7.23 -6.17 14.48
C LEU A 101 -6.78 -4.89 13.76
N PRO A 102 -6.20 -3.87 14.41
CA PRO A 102 -5.69 -2.71 13.68
C PRO A 102 -4.61 -3.06 12.65
N LEU A 103 -3.69 -3.98 13.01
CA LEU A 103 -2.62 -4.41 12.09
C LEU A 103 -3.18 -5.21 10.91
N PHE A 104 -3.92 -6.28 11.19
CA PHE A 104 -4.49 -7.12 10.13
C PHE A 104 -5.55 -6.39 9.33
N GLY A 105 -6.38 -5.58 9.99
CA GLY A 105 -7.42 -4.78 9.37
C GLY A 105 -6.87 -3.75 8.39
N THR A 106 -5.84 -2.99 8.78
CA THR A 106 -5.21 -2.03 7.86
C THR A 106 -4.54 -2.71 6.68
N LEU A 107 -3.83 -3.83 6.90
CA LEU A 107 -3.25 -4.62 5.80
C LEU A 107 -4.33 -5.10 4.83
N LEU A 108 -5.43 -5.67 5.34
CA LEU A 108 -6.50 -6.23 4.52
C LEU A 108 -7.26 -5.13 3.76
N LEU A 109 -7.59 -4.04 4.43
CA LEU A 109 -8.22 -2.87 3.79
C LEU A 109 -7.32 -2.28 2.70
N PHE A 110 -6.02 -2.15 2.97
CA PHE A 110 -5.07 -1.65 2.00
C PHE A 110 -5.00 -2.56 0.77
N LEU A 111 -4.79 -3.86 0.98
CA LEU A 111 -4.67 -4.85 -0.11
C LEU A 111 -5.91 -4.91 -1.00
N VAL A 112 -7.11 -4.89 -0.41
CA VAL A 112 -8.37 -4.92 -1.15
C VAL A 112 -8.59 -3.62 -1.92
N THR A 113 -8.21 -2.47 -1.35
CA THR A 113 -8.40 -1.16 -1.98
C THR A 113 -7.34 -0.86 -3.04
N SER A 114 -6.15 -1.44 -2.92
CA SER A 114 -5.02 -1.23 -3.84
C SER A 114 -5.00 -2.20 -5.02
N ASN A 115 -6.03 -3.02 -5.21
CA ASN A 115 -6.12 -4.00 -6.30
C ASN A 115 -6.61 -3.37 -7.60
#